data_AF-A0A933FZ50-F1
#
_entry.id   AF-A0A933FZ50-F1
#
_cell.length_a   1.000
_cell.length_b   1.000
_cell.length_c   1.000
_cell.angle_alpha   90.00
_cell.angle_beta   90.00
_cell.angle_gamma   90.00
#
_symmetry.space_group_name_H-M   'P 1'
#
loop_
_entity.id
_entity.type
_entity.pdbx_description
1 polymer ?
#
loop_
_entity_poly.entity_id
_entity_poly.type
_entity_poly.pdbx_seq_one_letter_code
_entity_poly.pdbx_strand_id
1 'polypeptide(L)'
;LEQDIQYIKKIKQINPDSEIILYVYSPVFFEDAQLFEAAKAHGFSYPKTLDEWLEPHWLKHDLRKKPVTPWLKLKHIKRIKDFERVLNAYFPTNSDLKLTSRHKCIMKLLSYWRYKLSIYLAPYEIALYHRYIRYRQPEIEGF
;
A
#
# COMPACT_ATOMS: atom_id res chain seq x y z
N LEU A 1 1.13 -6.31 12.56
CA LEU A 1 0.19 -6.37 11.41
C LEU A 1 -1.27 -6.32 11.84
N GLU A 2 -1.82 -7.33 12.52
CA GLU A 2 -3.26 -7.29 12.89
C GLU A 2 -3.59 -6.14 13.87
N GLN A 3 -2.67 -5.85 14.81
CA GLN A 3 -2.75 -4.65 15.66
C GLN A 3 -2.76 -3.35 14.82
N ASP A 4 -1.90 -3.24 13.80
CA ASP A 4 -1.85 -2.07 12.91
C ASP A 4 -3.15 -1.91 12.11
N ILE A 5 -3.70 -3.01 11.60
CA ILE A 5 -5.00 -3.03 10.91
C ILE A 5 -6.11 -2.54 11.85
N GLN A 6 -6.15 -3.04 13.09
CA GLN A 6 -7.13 -2.60 14.09
C GLN A 6 -6.97 -1.11 14.42
N TYR A 7 -5.73 -0.64 14.55
CA TYR A 7 -5.43 0.77 14.77
C TYR A 7 -5.93 1.64 13.61
N ILE A 8 -5.67 1.25 12.36
CA ILE A 8 -6.18 1.94 11.17
C ILE A 8 -7.72 1.98 11.18
N LYS A 9 -8.38 0.87 11.53
CA LYS A 9 -9.85 0.85 11.66
C LYS A 9 -10.35 1.80 12.74
N LYS A 10 -9.64 1.91 13.86
CA LYS A 10 -9.95 2.85 14.94
C LYS A 10 -9.83 4.30 14.45
N ILE A 11 -8.75 4.64 13.72
CA ILE A 11 -8.59 5.97 13.11
C ILE A 11 -9.75 6.28 12.17
N LYS A 12 -10.13 5.34 11.30
CA LYS A 12 -11.27 5.49 10.38
C LYS A 12 -12.63 5.57 11.07
N GLN A 13 -12.77 5.03 12.28
CA GLN A 13 -13.98 5.21 13.09
C GLN A 13 -14.03 6.61 13.72
N ILE A 14 -12.88 7.14 14.15
CA ILE A 14 -12.78 8.49 14.73
C ILE A 14 -12.96 9.56 13.64
N ASN A 15 -12.30 9.39 12.50
CA ASN A 15 -12.38 10.29 11.36
C ASN A 15 -12.47 9.48 10.05
N PRO A 16 -13.67 9.26 9.49
CA PRO A 16 -13.84 8.50 8.25
C PRO A 16 -13.22 9.21 7.03
N ASP A 17 -13.11 10.54 7.08
CA ASP A 17 -12.57 11.38 5.99
C ASP A 17 -11.04 11.42 5.96
N SER A 18 -10.37 10.88 6.99
CA SER A 18 -8.91 10.78 7.03
C SER A 18 -8.37 9.93 5.87
N GLU A 19 -7.36 10.39 5.16
CA GLU A 19 -6.71 9.57 4.13
C GLU A 19 -5.58 8.73 4.76
N ILE A 20 -5.59 7.43 4.49
CA ILE A 20 -4.61 6.50 5.05
C ILE A 20 -3.74 6.00 3.90
N ILE A 21 -2.46 6.35 3.95
CA ILE A 21 -1.47 5.90 2.98
C ILE A 21 -0.55 4.90 3.66
N LEU A 22 -0.42 3.72 3.05
CA LEU A 22 0.36 2.62 3.62
C LEU A 22 1.71 2.52 2.91
N TYR A 23 2.77 2.72 3.67
CA TYR A 23 4.13 2.49 3.19
C TYR A 23 4.75 1.32 3.93
N VAL A 24 5.30 0.37 3.17
CA VAL A 24 6.24 -0.59 3.73
C VAL A 24 7.59 0.11 3.82
N TYR A 25 8.17 0.10 5.02
CA TYR A 25 9.49 0.70 5.26
C TYR A 25 10.53 0.11 4.29
N SER A 26 11.20 1.00 3.57
CA SER A 26 12.38 0.67 2.77
C SER A 26 13.61 1.04 3.58
N PRO A 27 14.68 0.22 3.56
CA PRO A 27 15.88 0.54 4.32
C PRO A 27 16.43 1.91 3.88
N VAL A 28 16.80 2.72 4.87
CA VAL A 28 17.45 4.03 4.69
C VAL A 28 18.89 3.89 5.16
N PHE A 29 19.81 4.62 4.53
CA PHE A 29 21.22 4.67 4.94
C PHE A 29 21.33 5.38 6.29
N PHE A 30 21.37 4.61 7.36
CA PHE A 30 21.65 5.07 8.71
C PHE A 30 22.73 4.16 9.32
N GLU A 31 23.76 4.78 9.88
CA GLU A 31 24.74 4.12 10.72
C GLU A 31 23.96 3.48 11.89
N ASP A 32 24.08 2.16 12.07
CA ASP A 32 23.34 1.31 13.03
C ASP A 32 21.91 0.85 12.66
N ALA A 33 21.44 1.05 11.44
CA ALA A 33 20.15 0.49 11.02
C ALA A 33 20.23 -1.04 10.84
N GLN A 34 19.81 -1.83 11.85
CA GLN A 34 19.68 -3.30 11.75
C GLN A 34 18.93 -3.76 10.49
N LEU A 35 17.92 -2.99 10.06
CA LEU A 35 17.15 -3.25 8.84
C LEU A 35 17.98 -3.03 7.58
N PHE A 36 18.91 -2.07 7.58
CA PHE A 36 19.82 -1.84 6.46
C PHE A 36 20.83 -2.99 6.32
N GLU A 37 21.41 -3.44 7.43
CA GLU A 37 22.33 -4.59 7.41
C GLU A 37 21.62 -5.89 6.98
N ALA A 38 20.39 -6.11 7.46
CA ALA A 38 19.57 -7.22 7.00
C ALA A 38 19.28 -7.13 5.49
N ALA A 39 18.98 -5.93 4.97
CA ALA A 39 18.78 -5.74 3.53
C ALA A 39 20.07 -6.02 2.74
N LYS A 40 21.23 -5.52 3.19
CA LYS A 40 22.54 -5.81 2.56
C LYS A 40 22.85 -7.29 2.51
N ALA A 41 22.63 -8.00 3.61
CA ALA A 41 22.83 -9.46 3.67
C ALA A 41 21.95 -10.22 2.65
N HIS A 42 20.82 -9.63 2.25
CA HIS A 42 19.92 -10.13 1.21
C HIS A 42 20.18 -9.53 -0.18
N GLY A 43 21.34 -8.89 -0.40
CA GLY A 43 21.78 -8.39 -1.70
C GLY A 43 21.34 -6.96 -2.03
N PHE A 44 20.86 -6.19 -1.05
CA PHE A 44 20.59 -4.77 -1.25
C PHE A 44 21.87 -3.93 -1.22
N SER A 45 22.03 -3.01 -2.17
CA SER A 45 23.13 -2.06 -2.21
C SER A 45 22.68 -0.79 -2.91
N TYR A 46 23.00 0.38 -2.36
CA TYR A 46 22.71 1.67 -3.00
C TYR A 46 23.52 1.90 -4.28
N PRO A 47 23.04 2.76 -5.20
CA PRO A 47 23.81 3.20 -6.35
C PRO A 47 25.09 3.89 -5.89
N LYS A 48 26.18 3.67 -6.64
CA LYS A 48 27.46 4.34 -6.42
C LYS A 48 27.65 5.53 -7.35
N THR A 49 26.96 5.56 -8.48
CA THR A 49 27.08 6.60 -9.51
C THR A 49 25.73 7.23 -9.82
N LEU A 50 25.74 8.44 -10.39
CA LEU A 50 24.53 9.16 -10.81
C LEU A 50 23.73 8.38 -11.86
N ASP A 51 24.41 7.71 -12.79
CA ASP A 51 23.75 6.93 -13.84
C ASP A 51 23.01 5.71 -13.28
N GLU A 52 23.56 5.07 -12.26
CA GLU A 52 22.90 3.94 -11.57
C GLU A 52 21.58 4.38 -10.88
N TRP A 53 21.46 5.63 -10.44
CA TRP A 53 20.20 6.17 -9.90
C TRP A 53 19.08 6.26 -10.94
N LEU A 54 19.45 6.36 -12.23
CA LEU A 54 18.48 6.43 -13.34
C LEU A 54 17.97 5.04 -13.76
N GLU A 55 18.52 3.97 -13.21
CA GLU A 55 18.13 2.62 -13.60
C GLU A 55 16.67 2.30 -13.19
N PRO A 56 15.90 1.59 -14.05
CA PRO A 56 14.49 1.29 -13.78
C PRO A 56 14.23 0.49 -12.50
N HIS A 57 15.23 -0.21 -11.99
CA HIS A 57 15.11 -0.97 -10.76
C HIS A 57 15.10 -0.05 -9.52
N TRP A 58 15.84 1.06 -9.56
CA TRP A 58 15.84 2.08 -8.51
C TRP A 58 14.53 2.85 -8.43
N LEU A 59 13.94 3.20 -9.57
CA LEU A 59 12.60 3.82 -9.60
C LEU A 59 11.56 2.96 -8.87
N LYS A 60 11.60 1.63 -9.04
CA LYS A 60 10.67 0.71 -8.36
C LYS A 60 10.92 0.59 -6.86
N HIS A 61 12.18 0.72 -6.45
CA HIS A 61 12.58 0.74 -5.05
C HIS A 61 12.16 2.04 -4.37
N ASP A 62 12.40 3.19 -5.02
CA ASP A 62 12.02 4.52 -4.54
C ASP A 62 10.50 4.67 -4.40
N LEU A 63 9.74 4.15 -5.38
CA LEU A 63 8.28 4.02 -5.30
C LEU A 63 7.78 3.00 -4.26
N ARG A 64 8.69 2.34 -3.51
CA ARG A 64 8.40 1.37 -2.43
C ARG A 64 7.46 0.24 -2.84
N LYS A 65 7.41 -0.12 -4.13
CA LYS A 65 6.52 -1.18 -4.66
C LYS A 65 7.11 -2.58 -4.53
N LYS A 66 8.44 -2.67 -4.55
CA LYS A 66 9.22 -3.91 -4.38
C LYS A 66 10.45 -3.69 -3.49
N PRO A 67 10.29 -3.23 -2.24
CA PRO A 67 11.43 -3.05 -1.36
C PRO A 67 12.01 -4.42 -0.98
N VAL A 68 13.34 -4.49 -0.84
CA VAL A 68 14.02 -5.67 -0.30
C VAL A 68 13.79 -5.67 1.21
N THR A 69 12.72 -6.35 1.64
CA THR A 69 12.28 -6.39 3.05
C THR A 69 12.39 -7.80 3.62
N PRO A 70 13.61 -8.29 3.92
CA PRO A 70 13.81 -9.66 4.39
C PRO A 70 13.11 -9.97 5.73
N TRP A 71 12.84 -8.94 6.54
CA TRP A 71 12.06 -9.06 7.77
C TRP A 71 10.55 -9.29 7.54
N LEU A 72 10.04 -9.09 6.31
CA LEU A 72 8.63 -9.20 6.00
C LEU A 72 8.33 -10.43 5.14
N LYS A 73 7.60 -11.39 5.71
CA LYS A 73 7.16 -12.60 4.99
C LYS A 73 6.23 -12.22 3.83
N LEU A 74 6.33 -12.92 2.69
CA LEU A 74 5.47 -12.70 1.50
C LEU A 74 3.97 -12.70 1.84
N LYS A 75 3.55 -13.57 2.78
CA LYS A 75 2.17 -13.62 3.28
C LYS A 75 1.70 -12.30 3.92
N HIS A 76 2.59 -11.59 4.62
CA HIS A 76 2.28 -10.30 5.24
C HIS A 76 2.18 -9.21 4.18
N ILE A 77 3.07 -9.19 3.18
CA ILE A 77 2.98 -8.26 2.04
C ILE A 77 1.64 -8.43 1.32
N LYS A 78 1.26 -9.67 1.02
CA LYS A 78 -0.02 -9.97 0.38
C LYS A 78 -1.19 -9.49 1.24
N ARG A 79 -1.15 -9.78 2.54
CA ARG A 79 -2.18 -9.34 3.50
C ARG A 79 -2.31 -7.82 3.57
N ILE A 80 -1.21 -7.08 3.57
CA ILE A 80 -1.19 -5.61 3.56
C ILE A 80 -1.84 -5.10 2.27
N LYS A 81 -1.42 -5.61 1.10
CA LYS A 81 -1.98 -5.21 -0.21
C LYS A 81 -3.46 -5.51 -0.35
N ASP A 82 -3.90 -6.66 0.16
CA ASP A 82 -5.31 -7.03 0.10
C ASP A 82 -6.14 -6.18 1.09
N PHE A 83 -5.60 -5.88 2.28
CA PHE A 83 -6.23 -4.96 3.23
C PHE A 83 -6.34 -3.56 2.66
N GLU A 84 -5.25 -3.01 2.11
CA GLU A 84 -5.20 -1.71 1.42
C GLU A 84 -6.27 -1.61 0.34
N ARG A 85 -6.41 -2.66 -0.48
CA ARG A 85 -7.43 -2.69 -1.53
C ARG A 85 -8.86 -2.62 -0.97
N VAL A 86 -9.14 -3.35 0.11
CA VAL A 86 -10.44 -3.29 0.78
C VAL A 86 -10.67 -1.93 1.43
N LEU A 87 -9.63 -1.36 2.05
CA LEU A 87 -9.68 -0.05 2.69
C LEU A 87 -9.99 1.04 1.67
N ASN A 88 -9.28 1.06 0.55
CA ASN A 88 -9.47 2.02 -0.55
C ASN A 88 -10.83 1.87 -1.22
N ALA A 89 -11.40 0.67 -1.28
CA ALA A 89 -12.75 0.49 -1.80
C ALA A 89 -13.83 0.96 -0.81
N TYR A 90 -13.63 0.75 0.49
CA TYR A 90 -14.59 1.14 1.52
C TYR A 90 -14.55 2.63 1.83
N PHE A 91 -13.35 3.22 1.79
CA PHE A 91 -13.06 4.64 1.87
C PHE A 91 -12.26 5.09 0.64
N PRO A 92 -12.96 5.35 -0.49
CA PRO A 92 -12.31 5.83 -1.71
C PRO A 92 -11.52 7.12 -1.52
N THR A 93 -10.37 7.22 -2.17
CA THR A 93 -9.52 8.41 -2.15
C THR A 93 -10.27 9.65 -2.65
N ASN A 94 -9.93 10.80 -2.08
CA ASN A 94 -10.35 12.10 -2.59
C ASN A 94 -9.38 12.69 -3.63
N SER A 95 -8.18 12.10 -3.74
CA SER A 95 -7.13 12.53 -4.68
C SER A 95 -7.44 12.12 -6.13
N ASP A 96 -8.32 11.13 -6.33
CA ASP A 96 -8.79 10.75 -7.67
C ASP A 96 -10.03 11.55 -8.09
N LEU A 97 -9.80 12.65 -8.81
CA LEU A 97 -10.86 13.52 -9.34
C LEU A 97 -11.80 12.83 -10.34
N LYS A 98 -11.43 11.67 -10.89
CA LYS A 98 -12.27 10.92 -11.86
C LYS A 98 -13.37 10.11 -11.17
N LEU A 99 -13.26 9.88 -9.85
CA LEU A 99 -14.20 9.06 -9.10
C LEU A 99 -15.54 9.78 -8.91
N THR A 100 -16.52 9.39 -9.73
CA THR A 100 -17.90 9.82 -9.51
C THR A 100 -18.53 9.15 -8.29
N SER A 101 -19.55 9.80 -7.70
CA SER A 101 -20.27 9.27 -6.53
C SER A 101 -20.85 7.87 -6.72
N ARG A 102 -21.21 7.50 -7.97
CA ARG A 102 -21.70 6.15 -8.32
C ARG A 102 -20.62 5.09 -8.12
N HIS A 103 -19.40 5.34 -8.62
CA HIS A 103 -18.27 4.42 -8.46
C HIS A 103 -17.90 4.27 -6.98
N LYS A 104 -17.89 5.38 -6.22
CA LYS A 104 -17.66 5.36 -4.76
C LYS A 104 -18.69 4.50 -4.03
N CYS A 105 -19.97 4.61 -4.41
CA CYS A 105 -21.05 3.80 -3.83
C CYS A 105 -20.87 2.30 -4.13
N ILE A 106 -20.59 1.94 -5.39
CA ILE A 106 -20.38 0.54 -5.81
C ILE A 106 -19.20 -0.09 -5.05
N MET A 107 -18.06 0.60 -4.99
CA MET A 107 -16.88 0.11 -4.24
C MET A 107 -17.19 -0.08 -2.76
N LYS A 108 -17.90 0.87 -2.16
CA LYS A 108 -18.28 0.79 -0.75
C LYS A 108 -19.20 -0.40 -0.48
N LEU A 109 -20.15 -0.68 -1.37
CA LEU A 109 -21.03 -1.85 -1.26
C LEU A 109 -20.25 -3.17 -1.38
N LEU A 110 -19.39 -3.30 -2.40
CA LEU A 110 -18.55 -4.49 -2.62
C LEU A 110 -17.61 -4.78 -1.44
N SER A 111 -17.08 -3.73 -0.83
CA SER A 111 -16.12 -3.83 0.28
C SER A 111 -16.78 -3.84 1.67
N TYR A 112 -18.08 -3.55 1.79
CA TYR A 112 -18.76 -3.35 3.07
C TYR A 112 -18.60 -4.54 4.01
N TRP A 113 -19.00 -5.72 3.53
CA TRP A 113 -18.95 -6.95 4.31
C TRP A 113 -17.50 -7.33 4.64
N ARG A 114 -16.56 -7.14 3.70
CA ARG A 114 -15.13 -7.41 3.90
C ARG A 114 -14.54 -6.55 5.00
N TYR A 115 -14.81 -5.25 4.98
CA TYR A 115 -14.28 -4.31 5.95
C TYR A 115 -14.88 -4.55 7.35
N LYS A 116 -16.20 -4.79 7.42
CA LYS A 116 -16.89 -5.04 8.70
C LYS A 116 -16.50 -6.38 9.33
N LEU A 117 -16.49 -7.46 8.55
CA LEU A 117 -16.11 -8.81 9.01
C LEU A 117 -14.59 -9.02 9.08
N SER A 118 -13.79 -8.03 8.68
CA SER A 118 -12.32 -8.11 8.63
C SER A 118 -11.77 -9.21 7.70
N ILE A 119 -12.50 -9.49 6.61
CA ILE A 119 -12.17 -10.50 5.61
C ILE A 119 -11.44 -9.86 4.43
N TYR A 120 -10.11 -9.77 4.55
CA TYR A 120 -9.24 -9.23 3.51
C TYR A 120 -8.58 -10.30 2.63
N LEU A 121 -9.01 -11.56 2.70
CA LEU A 121 -8.40 -12.58 1.84
C LEU A 121 -8.88 -12.38 0.39
N ALA A 122 -7.92 -12.17 -0.52
CA ALA A 122 -8.12 -12.23 -1.97
C ALA A 122 -9.36 -11.45 -2.48
N PRO A 123 -9.38 -10.10 -2.35
CA PRO A 123 -10.48 -9.24 -2.80
C PRO A 123 -10.44 -9.05 -4.33
N TYR A 124 -10.62 -10.13 -5.09
CA TYR A 124 -10.51 -10.12 -6.55
C TYR A 124 -11.61 -9.29 -7.21
N GLU A 125 -12.82 -9.29 -6.67
CA GLU A 125 -13.94 -8.49 -7.17
C GLU A 125 -13.62 -6.98 -7.10
N ILE A 126 -13.00 -6.54 -6.01
CA ILE A 126 -12.55 -5.15 -5.85
C ILE A 126 -11.37 -4.88 -6.78
N ALA A 127 -10.45 -5.83 -6.93
CA ALA A 127 -9.30 -5.70 -7.83
C ALA A 127 -9.73 -5.53 -9.29
N LEU A 128 -10.72 -6.30 -9.73
CA LEU A 128 -11.31 -6.19 -11.06
C LEU A 128 -11.99 -4.83 -11.24
N TYR A 129 -12.74 -4.37 -10.25
CA TYR A 129 -13.41 -3.06 -10.33
C TYR A 129 -12.41 -1.90 -10.35
N HIS A 130 -11.39 -1.92 -9.50
CA HIS A 130 -10.30 -0.92 -9.52
C HIS A 130 -9.61 -0.89 -10.89
N ARG A 131 -9.41 -2.06 -11.51
CA ARG A 131 -8.83 -2.15 -12.86
C ARG A 131 -9.76 -1.57 -13.92
N TYR A 132 -11.06 -1.83 -13.82
CA TYR A 132 -12.08 -1.30 -14.74
C TYR A 132 -12.13 0.22 -14.73
N ILE A 133 -12.16 0.83 -13.54
CA ILE A 133 -12.22 2.29 -13.38
C ILE A 133 -10.85 2.98 -13.51
N ARG A 134 -9.76 2.21 -13.67
CA ARG A 134 -8.37 2.69 -13.62
C ARG A 134 -8.13 3.56 -12.36
N TYR A 135 -8.50 3.00 -11.21
CA TYR A 135 -8.45 3.67 -9.91
C TYR A 135 -7.06 4.24 -9.63
N ARG A 136 -6.99 5.54 -9.32
CA ARG A 136 -5.73 6.20 -8.96
C ARG A 136 -5.44 6.02 -7.49
N GLN A 137 -4.19 5.70 -7.21
CA GLN A 137 -3.68 5.46 -5.88
C GLN A 137 -2.77 6.65 -5.51
N PRO A 138 -3.09 7.42 -4.44
CA PRO A 138 -2.32 8.61 -4.06
C PRO A 138 -0.84 8.28 -3.81
N GLU A 139 -0.53 7.07 -3.35
CA GLU A 139 0.84 6.60 -3.15
C GLU A 139 1.67 6.43 -4.44
N ILE A 140 1.02 6.43 -5.62
CA ILE A 140 1.68 6.26 -6.92
C ILE A 140 1.79 7.59 -7.66
N GLU A 141 0.72 8.38 -7.66
CA GLU A 141 0.61 9.56 -8.53
C GLU A 141 0.93 10.88 -7.81
N GLY A 142 1.08 10.86 -6.48
CA GLY A 142 1.20 12.09 -5.68
C GLY A 142 -0.15 12.78 -5.53
N PHE A 143 -0.18 13.82 -4.69
CA PHE A 143 -1.34 14.70 -4.52
C PHE A 143 -1.39 15.77 -5.61
#